data_AF-A0A512PF67-F1
#
_entry.id   AF-A0A512PF67-F1
#
_cell.length_a   1.000
_cell.length_b   1.000
_cell.length_c   1.000
_cell.angle_alpha   90.00
_cell.angle_beta   90.00
_cell.angle_gamma   90.00
#
_symmetry.space_group_name_H-M   'P 1'
#
loop_
_entity.id
_entity.type
_entity.pdbx_description
1 polymer ?
#
loop_
_entity_poly.entity_id
_entity_poly.type
_entity_poly.pdbx_seq_one_letter_code
_entity_poly.pdbx_strand_id
1 'polypeptide(L)' 'MSMLTDVLAQTRAGATPDRVARQLGLDQGLVDAAIDHWVRLGVVTSVCAGPRTPGAACAAATPACAGCPVASLR' A
#
# COMPACT_ATOMS: atom_id res chain seq x y z
N MET A 1 11.29 17.76 11.64
CA MET A 1 10.18 17.02 11.02
C MET A 1 10.70 16.40 9.74
N SER A 2 10.41 15.12 9.49
CA SER A 2 10.89 14.42 8.29
C SER A 2 9.74 14.29 7.32
N MET A 3 10.02 14.52 6.04
CA MET A 3 9.06 14.38 4.95
C MET A 3 8.32 13.01 4.99
N LEU A 4 9.01 11.94 5.38
CA LEU A 4 8.40 10.60 5.53
C LEU A 4 7.32 10.57 6.61
N THR A 5 7.51 11.32 7.70
CA THR A 5 6.54 11.44 8.79
C THR A 5 5.34 12.29 8.36
N ASP A 6 5.57 13.32 7.56
CA ASP A 6 4.50 14.19 7.05
C ASP A 6 3.61 13.47 6.02
N VAL A 7 4.23 12.67 5.13
CA VAL A 7 3.50 11.77 4.23
C VAL A 7 2.68 10.77 5.04
N LEU A 8 3.29 10.10 6.04
CA LEU A 8 2.59 9.13 6.88
C LEU A 8 1.38 9.75 7.60
N ALA A 9 1.52 10.97 8.13
CA ALA A 9 0.44 11.68 8.80
C ALA A 9 -0.73 11.92 7.84
N GLN A 10 -0.48 12.36 6.61
CA GLN A 10 -1.56 12.57 5.64
C GLN A 10 -2.15 11.29 5.08
N THR A 11 -1.35 10.24 4.88
CA THR A 11 -1.88 8.94 4.47
C THR A 11 -2.80 8.37 5.55
N ARG A 12 -2.48 8.53 6.84
CA ARG A 12 -3.37 8.13 7.95
C ARG A 12 -4.63 8.98 8.04
N ALA A 13 -4.58 10.24 7.62
CA ALA A 13 -5.76 11.09 7.49
C ALA A 13 -6.65 10.70 6.29
N GLY A 14 -6.27 9.68 5.51
CA GLY A 14 -7.01 9.21 4.34
C GLY A 14 -6.79 10.07 3.09
N ALA A 15 -5.75 10.90 3.07
CA ALA A 15 -5.41 11.68 1.87
C ALA A 15 -4.87 10.76 0.76
N THR A 16 -5.28 11.04 -0.48
CA THR A 16 -4.77 10.32 -1.66
C THR A 16 -3.34 10.75 -1.98
N PRO A 17 -2.51 9.89 -2.61
CA PRO A 17 -1.12 10.21 -2.94
C PRO A 17 -0.95 11.50 -3.77
N ASP A 18 -1.83 11.75 -4.74
CA ASP A 18 -1.85 12.99 -5.54
C ASP A 18 -2.10 14.22 -4.67
N ARG A 19 -3.04 14.14 -3.71
CA ARG A 19 -3.33 15.25 -2.79
C ARG A 19 -2.15 15.52 -1.86
N VAL A 20 -1.51 14.47 -1.36
CA VAL A 20 -0.32 14.54 -0.49
C VAL A 20 0.85 15.19 -1.24
N ALA A 21 1.10 14.78 -2.48
CA ALA A 21 2.13 15.36 -3.34
C ALA A 21 1.93 16.86 -3.56
N ARG A 22 0.71 17.28 -3.90
CA ARG A 22 0.38 18.71 -4.10
C ARG A 22 0.50 19.52 -2.81
N GLN A 23 0.07 18.98 -1.67
CA GLN A 23 0.13 19.69 -0.39
C GLN A 23 1.55 19.87 0.14
N LEU A 24 2.41 18.88 -0.08
CA LEU A 24 3.80 18.91 0.39
C LEU A 24 4.77 19.48 -0.66
N GLY A 25 4.29 19.77 -1.87
CA GLY A 25 5.14 20.24 -2.97
C GLY A 25 6.14 19.17 -3.45
N LEU A 26 5.75 17.91 -3.38
CA LEU A 26 6.60 16.76 -3.68
C LEU A 26 6.21 16.12 -5.02
N ASP A 27 7.16 15.40 -5.61
CA ASP A 27 6.87 14.54 -6.75
C ASP A 27 5.98 13.36 -6.33
N GLN A 28 5.01 13.01 -7.16
CA GLN A 28 4.07 11.93 -6.87
C GLN A 28 4.78 10.58 -6.75
N GLY A 29 5.78 10.29 -7.58
CA GLY A 29 6.53 9.03 -7.51
C GLY A 29 7.32 8.90 -6.21
N LEU A 30 7.75 10.03 -5.64
CA LEU A 30 8.44 10.08 -4.36
C LEU A 30 7.47 9.83 -3.20
N VAL A 31 6.24 10.36 -3.27
CA VAL A 31 5.17 10.06 -2.30
C VAL A 31 4.76 8.58 -2.38
N ASP A 32 4.61 8.03 -3.58
CA ASP A 32 4.29 6.62 -3.78
C ASP A 32 5.39 5.71 -3.18
N ALA A 33 6.68 6.04 -3.38
CA ALA A 33 7.80 5.31 -2.77
C ALA A 33 7.83 5.42 -1.24
N ALA A 34 7.49 6.58 -0.68
CA ALA A 34 7.40 6.77 0.76
C ALA A 34 6.25 5.96 1.38
N ILE A 35 5.09 5.93 0.74
CA ILE A 35 3.94 5.12 1.18
C ILE A 35 4.29 3.63 1.10
N ASP A 36 4.89 3.19 0.00
CA ASP A 36 5.33 1.81 -0.18
C ASP A 36 6.35 1.37 0.88
N HIS A 37 7.29 2.25 1.26
CA HIS A 37 8.19 2.00 2.39
C HIS A 37 7.42 1.71 3.70
N TRP A 38 6.41 2.52 4.02
CA TRP A 38 5.59 2.33 5.22
C TRP A 38 4.68 1.10 5.16
N VAL A 39 4.23 0.70 3.97
CA VAL A 39 3.49 -0.55 3.75
C VAL A 39 4.39 -1.75 4.01
N ARG A 40 5.63 -1.76 3.52
CA ARG A 40 6.60 -2.84 3.80
C ARG A 40 6.93 -2.97 5.28
N LEU A 41 6.93 -1.86 6.02
CA LEU A 41 7.11 -1.84 7.47
C LEU A 41 5.84 -2.21 8.25
N GLY A 42 4.71 -2.40 7.59
CA GLY A 42 3.43 -2.72 8.23
C GLY A 42 2.79 -1.55 8.99
N VAL A 43 3.25 -0.32 8.75
CA VAL A 43 2.78 0.89 9.45
C VAL A 43 1.49 1.45 8.83
N VAL A 44 1.29 1.19 7.53
CA VAL A 44 0.08 1.57 6.78
C VAL A 44 -0.41 0.35 6.03
N THR A 45 -1.71 0.09 6.08
CA THR A 45 -2.35 -0.91 5.23
C THR A 45 -2.70 -0.27 3.89
N SER A 46 -2.15 -0.81 2.81
CA SER A 46 -2.58 -0.45 1.46
C SER A 46 -4.02 -0.91 1.29
N VAL A 47 -4.97 0.04 1.29
CA VAL A 47 -6.27 -0.20 0.68
C VAL A 47 -5.98 -0.24 -0.81
N CYS A 48 -5.83 -1.44 -1.34
CA CYS A 48 -5.57 -1.69 -2.74
C CYS A 48 -6.66 -1.04 -3.61
N ALA A 49 -6.47 0.22 -3.97
CA ALA A 49 -7.02 0.76 -5.20
C ALA A 49 -6.24 0.03 -6.31
N GLY A 50 -6.93 -0.85 -7.05
CA GLY A 50 -6.36 -1.88 -7.91
C GLY A 50 -5.35 -1.44 -9.00
N PRO A 51 -4.95 -2.39 -9.86
CA PRO A 51 -3.55 -2.77 -10.03
C PRO A 51 -2.79 -1.85 -11.00
N ARG A 52 -1.53 -1.54 -10.65
CA ARG A 52 -0.55 -0.97 -11.60
C ARG A 52 0.50 -2.00 -12.00
N THR A 53 0.03 -3.08 -12.60
CA THR A 53 0.71 -3.85 -13.65
C THR A 53 -0.40 -4.41 -14.55
N PRO A 54 -0.20 -4.51 -15.87
CA PRO A 54 -1.11 -5.25 -16.72
C PRO A 54 -1.00 -6.75 -16.38
N GLY A 55 -1.66 -7.20 -15.30
CA GLY A 55 -1.75 -8.62 -14.94
C GLY A 55 -1.89 -8.97 -13.46
N ALA A 56 -1.48 -8.14 -12.50
CA ALA A 56 -1.52 -8.52 -11.09
C ALA A 56 -2.74 -7.93 -10.37
N ALA A 57 -3.90 -8.58 -10.51
CA ALA A 57 -5.02 -8.31 -9.63
C ALA A 57 -4.58 -8.46 -8.16
N CYS A 58 -4.86 -7.45 -7.35
CA CYS A 58 -4.68 -7.51 -5.91
C CYS A 58 -5.44 -8.73 -5.38
N ALA A 59 -4.71 -9.82 -5.11
CA ALA A 59 -5.23 -10.91 -4.32
C ALA A 59 -5.55 -10.31 -2.96
N ALA A 60 -6.84 -10.10 -2.70
CA ALA A 60 -7.33 -9.85 -1.37
C ALA A 60 -6.67 -10.90 -0.48
N ALA A 61 -5.87 -10.44 0.48
CA ALA A 61 -5.46 -11.27 1.60
C ALA A 61 -6.73 -11.58 2.40
N THR A 62 -7.52 -12.52 1.88
CA THR A 62 -8.34 -13.38 2.71
C THR A 62 -7.36 -14.00 3.70
N PRO A 63 -7.64 -13.98 5.01
CA PRO A 63 -6.86 -14.74 5.97
C PRO A 63 -7.22 -16.22 5.74
N ALA A 64 -6.73 -16.76 4.64
CA ALA A 64 -6.83 -18.16 4.35
C ALA A 64 -5.74 -18.82 5.17
N CYS A 65 -6.14 -19.64 6.13
CA CYS A 65 -5.43 -20.87 6.44
C CYS A 65 -5.40 -21.74 5.15
N ALA A 66 -4.69 -21.29 4.11
CA ALA A 66 -4.43 -21.99 2.86
C ALA A 66 -3.18 -22.88 3.03
N GLY A 67 -3.07 -23.50 4.21
CA GLY A 67 -2.00 -24.38 4.61
C GLY A 67 -2.51 -25.68 5.23
N CYS A 68 -3.78 -26.05 5.01
CA CYS A 68 -4.26 -27.39 5.34
C CYS A 68 -3.89 -28.36 4.20
N PRO A 69 -2.95 -29.29 4.42
CA PRO A 69 -2.38 -30.12 3.37
C PRO A 69 -3.10 -31.48 3.35
N VAL A 70 -4.26 -31.59 2.73
CA VAL A 70 -4.82 -32.89 2.34
C VAL A 70 -5.94 -32.69 1.31
N ALA A 71 -6.07 -33.62 0.36
CA ALA A 71 -7.10 -33.67 -0.69
C ALA A 71 -6.80 -32.93 -2.00
N SER A 72 -5.77 -33.37 -2.74
CA SER A 72 -5.82 -33.46 -4.22
C SER A 72 -4.81 -34.48 -4.74
N LEU A 73 -4.85 -35.69 -4.19
CA LEU A 73 -4.27 -36.90 -4.80
C LEU A 73 -5.39 -37.95 -4.84
N ARG A 74 -6.10 -38.00 -5.96
CA ARG A 74 -6.85 -39.17 -6.43
C ARG A 74 -6.90 -39.14 -7.94
#